data_AF-A0A8C4VPN3-F1
#
_entry.id   AF-A0A8C4VPN3-F1
#
_cell.length_a   1.000
_cell.length_b   1.000
_cell.length_c   1.000
_cell.angle_alpha   90.00
_cell.angle_beta   90.00
_cell.angle_gamma   90.00
#
_symmetry.space_group_name_H-M   'P 1'
#
loop_
_entity.id
_entity.type
_entity.pdbx_description
1 polymer ?
#
loop_
_entity_poly.entity_id
_entity_poly.type
_entity_poly.pdbx_seq_one_letter_code
_entity_poly.pdbx_strand_id
1 'polypeptide(L)'
;MLQPVFFRSVFGILPLFIVLLPVNSSTCVMENTTVIREKYENILSHDIELLENMSEEYRDRCCRNKRHETPSAFFCNDTQEIRSLQNMACDMLKFFYKKKINKDFRWQTARVSCMTLEILRCRCDRESKNRKVCILLTQPSKDTLGAQDPKKKCCQELCELKETIASLRSCWNKFEKEIAR
;
A
#
# COMPACT_ATOMS: atom_id res chain seq x y z
N MET A 1 -51.63 -4.85 56.35
CA MET A 1 -51.16 -5.99 55.52
C MET A 1 -50.64 -5.41 54.21
N LEU A 2 -49.36 -5.05 54.12
CA LEU A 2 -48.25 -5.88 53.60
C LEU A 2 -48.44 -6.34 52.14
N GLN A 3 -47.82 -5.63 51.19
CA GLN A 3 -46.72 -6.17 50.36
C GLN A 3 -46.07 -5.07 49.48
N PRO A 4 -44.75 -4.84 49.59
CA PRO A 4 -43.98 -4.05 48.64
C PRO A 4 -43.60 -4.90 47.42
N VAL A 5 -43.85 -4.38 46.21
CA VAL A 5 -43.37 -4.99 44.96
C VAL A 5 -41.88 -4.71 44.85
N PHE A 6 -41.09 -5.73 45.11
CA PHE A 6 -39.64 -5.72 44.94
C PHE A 6 -39.28 -5.48 43.47
N PHE A 7 -38.75 -4.29 43.15
CA PHE A 7 -37.89 -4.09 41.99
C PHE A 7 -36.57 -4.84 42.25
N ARG A 8 -36.52 -6.11 41.82
CA ARG A 8 -35.24 -6.83 41.73
C ARG A 8 -34.48 -6.29 40.51
N SER A 9 -33.64 -5.29 40.73
CA SER A 9 -32.58 -4.90 39.82
C SER A 9 -31.61 -6.08 39.70
N VAL A 10 -31.80 -6.90 38.67
CA VAL A 10 -30.86 -7.95 38.30
C VAL A 10 -29.65 -7.24 37.71
N PHE A 11 -28.57 -7.23 38.49
CA PHE A 11 -27.18 -6.96 38.15
C PHE A 11 -26.93 -6.55 36.69
N GLY A 12 -26.45 -5.30 36.53
CA GLY A 12 -26.04 -4.69 35.28
C GLY A 12 -25.03 -5.52 34.50
N ILE A 13 -25.53 -6.45 33.71
CA ILE A 13 -24.83 -6.94 32.54
C ILE A 13 -25.11 -5.88 31.48
N LEU A 14 -24.16 -4.97 31.31
CA LEU A 14 -24.09 -4.11 30.13
C LEU A 14 -24.31 -5.02 28.93
N PRO A 15 -25.33 -4.81 28.08
CA PRO A 15 -25.36 -5.51 26.81
C PRO A 15 -24.06 -5.12 26.13
N LEU A 16 -23.15 -6.08 25.99
CA LEU A 16 -22.04 -5.97 25.06
C LEU A 16 -22.72 -5.85 23.69
N PHE A 17 -23.02 -4.62 23.30
CA PHE A 17 -23.23 -4.29 21.91
C PHE A 17 -21.91 -4.63 21.25
N ILE A 18 -21.81 -5.85 20.74
CA ILE A 18 -20.89 -6.17 19.67
C ILE A 18 -21.44 -5.39 18.48
N VAL A 19 -21.10 -4.10 18.44
CA VAL A 19 -21.17 -3.33 17.22
C VAL A 19 -20.12 -4.00 16.35
N LEU A 20 -20.59 -4.91 15.49
CA LEU A 20 -19.87 -5.26 14.28
C LEU A 20 -19.81 -3.95 13.49
N LEU A 21 -18.87 -3.08 13.86
CA LEU A 21 -18.40 -2.03 12.98
C LEU A 21 -18.11 -2.76 11.67
N PRO A 22 -18.67 -2.34 10.53
CA PRO A 22 -18.31 -2.95 9.27
C PRO A 22 -16.79 -2.94 9.24
N VAL A 23 -16.19 -4.14 9.26
CA VAL A 23 -14.74 -4.30 9.15
C VAL A 23 -14.40 -3.54 7.90
N ASN A 24 -13.84 -2.32 8.04
CA ASN A 24 -13.71 -1.33 6.99
C ASN A 24 -13.38 -2.06 5.69
N SER A 25 -14.43 -2.30 4.89
CA SER A 25 -14.26 -3.02 3.65
C SER A 25 -13.51 -2.03 2.81
N SER A 26 -12.30 -2.41 2.41
CA SER A 26 -11.61 -1.74 1.34
C SER A 26 -12.62 -1.48 0.23
N THR A 27 -12.88 -0.22 -0.12
CA THR A 27 -13.83 0.14 -1.20
C THR A 27 -13.20 -0.13 -2.56
N CYS A 28 -12.62 -1.32 -2.73
CA CYS A 28 -12.16 -1.85 -3.99
C CYS A 28 -13.38 -2.40 -4.73
N VAL A 29 -13.66 -1.85 -5.91
CA VAL A 29 -14.72 -2.39 -6.77
C VAL A 29 -14.06 -3.39 -7.71
N MET A 30 -14.17 -4.68 -7.42
CA MET A 30 -13.51 -5.71 -8.22
C MET A 30 -13.97 -5.61 -9.69
N GLU A 31 -13.02 -5.31 -10.59
CA GLU A 31 -13.22 -5.41 -12.04
C GLU A 31 -13.17 -6.87 -12.50
N ASN A 32 -13.50 -7.11 -13.77
CA ASN A 32 -13.27 -8.41 -14.41
C ASN A 32 -11.80 -8.81 -14.26
N THR A 33 -11.55 -9.98 -13.68
CA THR A 33 -10.21 -10.53 -13.43
C THR A 33 -9.34 -10.62 -14.68
N THR A 34 -9.94 -10.83 -15.85
CA THR A 34 -9.24 -10.84 -17.14
C THR A 34 -8.67 -9.47 -17.49
N VAL A 35 -9.45 -8.40 -17.26
CA VAL A 35 -9.02 -7.01 -17.49
C VAL A 35 -7.92 -6.62 -16.51
N ILE A 36 -8.04 -7.07 -15.26
CA ILE A 36 -7.01 -6.87 -14.22
C ILE A 36 -5.69 -7.53 -14.66
N ARG A 37 -5.76 -8.80 -15.09
CA ARG A 37 -4.58 -9.55 -15.56
C ARG A 37 -3.93 -8.86 -16.76
N GLU A 38 -4.70 -8.48 -17.77
CA GLU A 38 -4.19 -7.80 -18.96
C GLU A 38 -3.47 -6.49 -18.62
N LYS A 39 -4.05 -5.64 -17.76
CA LYS A 39 -3.40 -4.40 -17.31
C LYS A 39 -2.15 -4.67 -16.47
N TYR A 40 -2.16 -5.74 -15.68
CA TYR A 40 -0.99 -6.14 -14.91
C TYR A 40 0.15 -6.58 -15.81
N GLU A 41 -0.09 -7.54 -16.70
CA GLU A 41 0.93 -8.12 -17.58
C GLU A 41 1.52 -7.08 -18.53
N ASN A 42 0.68 -6.27 -19.18
CA ASN A 42 1.12 -5.39 -20.26
C ASN A 42 1.70 -4.05 -19.78
N ILE A 43 1.40 -3.62 -18.55
CA ILE A 43 1.76 -2.28 -18.06
C ILE A 43 2.42 -2.37 -16.69
N LEU A 44 1.67 -2.79 -15.67
CA LEU A 44 2.11 -2.64 -14.29
C LEU A 44 3.32 -3.53 -13.96
N SER A 45 3.42 -4.73 -14.54
CA SER A 45 4.54 -5.65 -14.34
C SER A 45 5.87 -5.03 -14.74
N HIS A 46 5.93 -4.39 -15.91
CA HIS A 46 7.12 -3.68 -16.39
C HIS A 46 7.46 -2.47 -15.52
N ASP A 47 6.45 -1.75 -15.02
CA ASP A 47 6.68 -0.60 -14.15
C ASP A 47 7.18 -0.99 -12.75
N ILE A 48 6.77 -2.16 -12.25
CA ILE A 48 7.32 -2.75 -11.02
C ILE A 48 8.76 -3.22 -11.26
N GLU A 49 9.06 -3.86 -12.38
CA GLU A 49 10.43 -4.27 -12.73
C GLU A 49 11.38 -3.07 -12.82
N LEU A 50 10.95 -1.98 -13.48
CA LEU A 50 11.71 -0.73 -13.50
C LEU A 50 11.96 -0.20 -12.08
N LEU A 51 10.94 -0.25 -11.22
CA LEU A 51 11.04 0.19 -9.84
C LEU A 51 12.01 -0.67 -9.01
N GLU A 52 12.01 -1.99 -9.21
CA GLU A 52 12.95 -2.93 -8.60
C GLU A 52 14.39 -2.63 -9.04
N ASN A 53 14.63 -2.45 -10.34
CA ASN A 53 15.94 -2.11 -10.89
C ASN A 53 16.49 -0.79 -10.32
N MET A 54 15.66 0.25 -10.21
CA MET A 54 16.03 1.50 -9.56
C MET A 54 16.42 1.30 -8.08
N SER A 55 15.82 0.33 -7.40
CA SER A 55 16.11 0.01 -6.00
C SER A 55 17.45 -0.70 -5.80
N GLU A 56 17.95 -1.41 -6.81
CA GLU A 56 19.23 -2.13 -6.76
C GLU A 56 20.44 -1.20 -6.79
N GLU A 57 20.31 0.00 -7.36
CA GLU A 57 21.36 1.02 -7.35
C GLU A 57 21.73 1.52 -5.94
N TYR A 58 20.99 1.10 -4.91
CA TYR A 58 21.19 1.50 -3.54
C TYR A 58 21.88 0.40 -2.71
N ARG A 59 22.88 0.78 -1.90
CA ARG A 59 23.69 -0.18 -1.13
C ARG A 59 22.87 -0.91 -0.05
N ASP A 60 22.77 -2.23 -0.15
CA ASP A 60 22.10 -3.11 0.84
C ASP A 60 22.68 -3.03 2.26
N ARG A 61 23.96 -2.66 2.39
CA ARG A 61 24.62 -2.47 3.68
C ARG A 61 23.92 -1.45 4.59
N CYS A 62 23.04 -0.62 4.03
CA CYS A 62 22.23 0.36 4.74
C CYS A 62 21.06 -0.21 5.54
N CYS A 63 20.56 -1.39 5.16
CA CYS A 63 19.30 -1.93 5.69
C CYS A 63 19.48 -2.92 6.84
N ARG A 64 20.72 -3.16 7.28
CA ARG A 64 21.07 -4.18 8.29
C ARG A 64 20.65 -3.86 9.73
N ASN A 65 20.27 -2.62 10.05
CA ASN A 65 20.16 -2.17 11.44
C ASN A 65 18.78 -2.31 12.11
N LYS A 66 17.73 -2.82 11.44
CA LYS A 66 16.39 -2.98 12.04
C LYS A 66 16.09 -4.39 12.55
N ARG A 67 16.95 -4.96 13.41
CA ARG A 67 16.61 -6.19 14.16
C ARG A 67 15.71 -5.96 15.39
N HIS A 68 15.32 -4.71 15.71
CA HIS A 68 14.67 -4.40 16.99
C HIS A 68 13.27 -3.76 16.91
N GLU A 69 12.77 -3.43 15.74
CA GLU A 69 11.36 -3.08 15.54
C GLU A 69 10.80 -4.05 14.53
N THR A 70 9.64 -4.65 14.80
CA THR A 70 8.95 -5.55 13.88
C THR A 70 8.99 -4.95 12.48
N PRO A 71 9.61 -5.62 11.49
CA PRO A 71 9.52 -5.16 10.12
C PRO A 71 8.03 -4.97 9.85
N SER A 72 7.61 -3.78 9.44
CA SER A 72 6.29 -3.59 8.84
C SER A 72 6.32 -4.19 7.44
N ALA A 73 6.82 -5.42 7.31
CA ALA A 73 6.82 -6.18 6.09
C ALA A 73 5.36 -6.43 5.79
N PHE A 74 4.88 -5.78 4.74
CA PHE A 74 3.55 -6.03 4.25
C PHE A 74 3.48 -7.49 3.81
N PHE A 75 2.72 -8.27 4.56
CA PHE A 75 2.42 -9.64 4.19
C PHE A 75 1.28 -9.65 3.17
N CYS A 76 1.46 -10.41 2.10
CA CYS A 76 0.36 -10.70 1.18
C CYS A 76 -0.53 -11.75 1.84
N ASN A 77 -1.70 -11.35 2.32
CA ASN A 77 -2.65 -12.30 2.89
C ASN A 77 -3.37 -13.02 1.76
N ASP A 78 -3.21 -14.34 1.71
CA ASP A 78 -3.77 -15.27 0.72
C ASP A 78 -5.30 -15.26 0.58
N THR A 79 -6.00 -14.65 1.52
CA THR A 79 -7.47 -14.52 1.47
C THR A 79 -7.90 -13.08 1.20
N GLN A 80 -6.94 -12.16 1.14
CA GLN A 80 -7.16 -10.73 1.07
C GLN A 80 -6.08 -10.03 0.21
N GLU A 81 -5.65 -10.64 -0.89
CA GLU A 81 -4.57 -10.12 -1.75
C GLU A 81 -4.87 -8.69 -2.23
N ILE A 82 -6.10 -8.43 -2.66
CA ILE A 82 -6.53 -7.09 -3.11
C ILE A 82 -6.34 -6.06 -1.98
N ARG A 83 -6.69 -6.42 -0.75
CA ARG A 83 -6.52 -5.55 0.41
C ARG A 83 -5.05 -5.35 0.76
N SER A 84 -4.25 -6.41 0.68
CA SER A 84 -2.80 -6.33 0.86
C SER A 84 -2.16 -5.41 -0.19
N LEU A 85 -2.51 -5.56 -1.46
CA LEU A 85 -2.04 -4.73 -2.57
C LEU A 85 -2.46 -3.27 -2.41
N GLN A 86 -3.71 -3.01 -2.06
CA GLN A 86 -4.21 -1.67 -1.75
C GLN A 86 -3.42 -1.03 -0.60
N ASN A 87 -3.22 -1.74 0.51
CA ASN A 87 -2.48 -1.22 1.66
C ASN A 87 -1.04 -0.88 1.28
N MET A 88 -0.36 -1.78 0.55
CA MET A 88 1.01 -1.55 0.07
C MET A 88 1.07 -0.32 -0.85
N ALA A 89 0.18 -0.21 -1.84
CA ALA A 89 0.12 0.93 -2.74
C ALA A 89 -0.16 2.25 -2.00
N CYS A 90 -1.08 2.24 -1.02
CA CYS A 90 -1.38 3.41 -0.21
C CYS A 90 -0.20 3.84 0.68
N ASP A 91 0.58 2.88 1.18
CA ASP A 91 1.77 3.14 1.98
C ASP A 91 2.93 3.66 1.13
N MET A 92 3.11 3.11 -0.07
CA MET A 92 4.12 3.55 -1.03
C MET A 92 3.95 5.04 -1.41
N LEU A 93 2.71 5.54 -1.48
CA LEU A 93 2.44 6.96 -1.74
C LEU A 93 2.99 7.92 -0.66
N LYS A 94 3.24 7.44 0.56
CA LYS A 94 3.85 8.25 1.63
C LYS A 94 5.29 8.65 1.28
N PHE A 95 5.97 7.87 0.45
CA PHE A 95 7.35 8.15 0.04
C PHE A 95 7.48 9.28 -0.97
N PHE A 96 6.40 9.68 -1.65
CA PHE A 96 6.42 10.75 -2.65
C PHE A 96 6.97 12.08 -2.11
N TYR A 97 6.75 12.37 -0.82
CA TYR A 97 7.21 13.61 -0.18
C TYR A 97 8.56 13.48 0.53
N LYS A 98 9.18 12.29 0.53
CA LYS A 98 10.43 12.01 1.26
C LYS A 98 11.65 12.48 0.46
N LYS A 99 12.01 13.75 0.59
CA LYS A 99 13.11 14.40 -0.17
C LYS A 99 14.47 13.69 -0.10
N LYS A 100 14.70 12.80 0.89
CA LYS A 100 15.90 11.96 0.99
C LYS A 100 15.98 10.89 -0.09
N ILE A 101 14.85 10.54 -0.70
CA ILE A 101 14.73 9.60 -1.81
C ILE A 101 14.82 10.38 -3.13
N ASN A 102 15.55 9.83 -4.10
CA ASN A 102 15.73 10.41 -5.42
C ASN A 102 14.37 10.75 -6.05
N LYS A 103 14.30 11.87 -6.77
CA LYS A 103 13.07 12.37 -7.39
C LYS A 103 12.45 11.30 -8.30
N ASP A 104 13.19 10.78 -9.26
CA ASP A 104 12.69 9.83 -10.25
C ASP A 104 12.23 8.54 -9.57
N PHE A 105 12.96 8.06 -8.56
CA PHE A 105 12.54 6.89 -7.79
C PHE A 105 11.23 7.13 -7.02
N ARG A 106 11.04 8.32 -6.43
CA ARG A 106 9.76 8.71 -5.81
C ARG A 106 8.62 8.81 -6.81
N TRP A 107 8.89 9.33 -8.01
CA TRP A 107 7.90 9.47 -9.07
C TRP A 107 7.46 8.09 -9.59
N GLN A 108 8.41 7.20 -9.89
CA GLN A 108 8.11 5.83 -10.31
C GLN A 108 7.38 5.03 -9.22
N THR A 109 7.78 5.20 -7.95
CA THR A 109 7.07 4.59 -6.79
C THR A 109 5.61 5.02 -6.76
N ALA A 110 5.34 6.32 -6.92
CA ALA A 110 3.99 6.85 -6.90
C ALA A 110 3.19 6.40 -8.14
N ARG A 111 3.83 6.29 -9.32
CA ARG A 111 3.20 5.77 -10.54
C ARG A 111 2.72 4.33 -10.36
N VAL A 112 3.60 3.43 -9.91
CA VAL A 112 3.26 2.02 -9.59
C VAL A 112 2.12 1.94 -8.58
N SER A 113 2.15 2.79 -7.54
CA SER A 113 1.12 2.83 -6.51
C SER A 113 -0.25 3.27 -7.08
N CYS A 114 -0.27 4.34 -7.87
CA CYS A 114 -1.51 4.86 -8.45
C CYS A 114 -2.10 3.89 -9.47
N MET A 115 -1.28 3.27 -10.33
CA MET A 115 -1.76 2.25 -11.27
C MET A 115 -2.27 1.01 -10.56
N THR A 116 -1.61 0.56 -9.48
CA THR A 116 -2.11 -0.56 -8.64
C THR A 116 -3.52 -0.25 -8.12
N LEU A 117 -3.72 0.94 -7.55
CA LEU A 117 -5.02 1.38 -7.05
C LEU A 117 -6.07 1.52 -8.16
N GLU A 118 -5.66 2.01 -9.34
CA GLU A 118 -6.54 2.17 -10.49
C GLU A 118 -7.00 0.83 -11.07
N ILE A 119 -6.08 -0.11 -11.28
CA ILE A 119 -6.35 -1.45 -11.79
C ILE A 119 -7.30 -2.20 -10.86
N LEU A 120 -7.06 -2.11 -9.55
CA LEU A 120 -7.90 -2.76 -8.53
C LEU A 120 -9.15 -1.95 -8.17
N ARG A 121 -9.35 -0.76 -8.77
CA ARG A 121 -10.39 0.23 -8.43
C ARG A 121 -10.52 0.45 -6.93
N CYS A 122 -9.39 0.55 -6.24
CA CYS A 122 -9.28 0.78 -4.82
C CYS A 122 -9.04 2.26 -4.49
N ARG A 123 -9.27 2.64 -3.23
CA ARG A 123 -8.96 3.97 -2.69
C ARG A 123 -8.19 3.87 -1.39
N CYS A 124 -7.45 4.90 -1.01
CA CYS A 124 -6.79 4.94 0.30
C CYS A 124 -7.66 5.67 1.32
N ASP A 125 -7.64 5.26 2.59
CA ASP A 125 -8.34 5.95 3.69
C ASP A 125 -7.95 7.43 3.81
N ARG A 126 -6.71 7.77 3.44
CA ARG A 126 -6.21 9.16 3.33
C ARG A 126 -6.37 9.71 1.92
N GLU A 127 -7.58 9.59 1.37
CA GLU A 127 -7.88 9.85 -0.05
C GLU A 127 -7.39 11.22 -0.51
N SER A 128 -7.54 12.29 0.29
CA SER A 128 -7.24 13.66 -0.14
C SER A 128 -5.77 13.94 -0.43
N LYS A 129 -4.81 13.30 0.26
CA LYS A 129 -3.37 13.47 0.00
C LYS A 129 -2.89 12.56 -1.12
N ASN A 130 -3.32 11.30 -1.08
CA ASN A 130 -2.91 10.27 -2.03
C ASN A 130 -3.48 10.54 -3.43
N ARG A 131 -4.75 10.96 -3.51
CA ARG A 131 -5.41 11.35 -4.76
C ARG A 131 -4.73 12.53 -5.45
N LYS A 132 -4.24 13.52 -4.69
CA LYS A 132 -3.46 14.64 -5.25
C LYS A 132 -2.18 14.17 -5.93
N VAL A 133 -1.48 13.19 -5.34
CA VAL A 133 -0.28 12.61 -5.97
C VAL A 133 -0.63 11.92 -7.29
N CYS A 134 -1.69 11.11 -7.33
CA CYS A 134 -2.10 10.45 -8.56
C CYS A 134 -2.58 11.42 -9.65
N ILE A 135 -3.23 12.53 -9.28
CA ILE A 135 -3.60 13.60 -10.23
C ILE A 135 -2.36 14.34 -10.76
N LEU A 136 -1.33 14.56 -9.93
CA LEU A 136 -0.09 15.19 -10.37
C LEU A 136 0.66 14.34 -11.41
N LEU A 137 0.54 13.02 -11.34
CA LEU A 137 1.17 12.08 -12.26
C LEU A 137 0.51 12.02 -13.65
N THR A 138 -0.78 12.39 -13.76
CA THR A 138 -1.49 12.39 -15.05
C THR A 138 -1.33 13.68 -15.83
N GLN A 139 -0.69 14.70 -15.25
CA GLN A 139 -0.34 15.93 -15.96
C GLN A 139 0.96 15.72 -16.75
N PRO A 140 1.03 16.15 -18.03
CA PRO A 140 2.27 16.07 -18.80
C PRO A 140 3.36 16.86 -18.09
N SER A 141 4.45 16.20 -17.71
CA SER A 141 5.58 16.86 -17.06
C SER A 141 6.26 17.79 -18.06
N LYS A 142 6.38 19.07 -17.70
CA LYS A 142 7.45 19.90 -18.27
C LYS A 142 8.76 19.38 -17.71
N ASP A 143 9.54 18.72 -18.54
CA ASP A 143 10.82 18.17 -18.15
C ASP A 143 11.68 19.25 -17.50
N THR A 144 12.24 18.89 -16.35
CA THR A 144 13.49 19.49 -15.90
C THR A 144 14.37 18.32 -15.57
N LEU A 145 15.29 18.04 -16.49
CA LEU A 145 16.41 17.15 -16.32
C LEU A 145 17.14 17.59 -15.05
N GLY A 146 16.92 16.86 -13.96
CA GLY A 146 17.55 17.13 -12.69
C GLY A 146 18.97 16.57 -12.74
N ALA A 147 19.96 17.45 -12.69
CA ALA A 147 21.36 17.10 -12.59
C ALA A 147 21.61 16.03 -11.52
N GLN A 148 22.54 15.12 -11.83
CA GLN A 148 23.11 14.17 -10.88
C GLN A 148 23.86 14.87 -9.73
N ASP A 149 24.13 14.05 -8.71
CA ASP A 149 24.99 14.24 -7.52
C ASP A 149 24.36 14.87 -6.25
N PRO A 150 24.84 14.55 -5.02
CA PRO A 150 26.00 13.72 -4.65
C PRO A 150 25.69 12.52 -3.71
N LYS A 151 26.56 11.51 -3.73
CA LYS A 151 26.77 10.44 -2.70
C LYS A 151 25.56 10.15 -1.80
N LYS A 152 24.72 9.20 -2.24
CA LYS A 152 23.52 8.66 -1.56
C LYS A 152 23.80 8.32 -0.09
N LYS A 153 23.46 9.24 0.83
CA LYS A 153 23.51 9.02 2.28
C LYS A 153 22.46 7.97 2.65
N CYS A 154 22.88 6.99 3.42
CA CYS A 154 22.05 5.91 3.96
C CYS A 154 20.76 6.44 4.60
N CYS A 155 19.59 5.95 4.18
CA CYS A 155 18.30 6.37 4.72
C CYS A 155 17.42 5.16 5.02
N GLN A 156 16.91 5.06 6.25
CA GLN A 156 16.03 3.97 6.66
C GLN A 156 14.74 3.90 5.84
N GLU A 157 14.19 5.05 5.45
CA GLU A 157 12.98 5.16 4.61
C GLU A 157 13.18 4.46 3.25
N LEU A 158 14.41 4.46 2.73
CA LEU A 158 14.73 3.80 1.48
C LEU A 158 14.70 2.27 1.61
N CYS A 159 15.15 1.74 2.75
CA CYS A 159 15.10 0.30 3.05
C CYS A 159 13.66 -0.18 3.20
N GLU A 160 12.84 0.57 3.94
CA GLU A 160 11.41 0.29 4.08
C GLU A 160 10.70 0.31 2.72
N LEU A 161 11.04 1.26 1.85
CA LEU A 161 10.51 1.30 0.49
C LEU A 161 10.94 0.06 -0.33
N LYS A 162 12.22 -0.33 -0.26
CA LYS A 162 12.73 -1.53 -0.97
C LYS A 162 12.00 -2.81 -0.52
N GLU A 163 11.82 -2.99 0.78
CA GLU A 163 11.05 -4.13 1.32
C GLU A 163 9.59 -4.09 0.86
N THR A 164 8.97 -2.90 0.85
CA THR A 164 7.58 -2.74 0.39
C THR A 164 7.43 -3.05 -1.09
N ILE A 165 8.40 -2.67 -1.93
CA ILE A 165 8.41 -2.98 -3.37
C ILE A 165 8.47 -4.50 -3.58
N ALA A 166 9.38 -5.19 -2.89
CA ALA A 166 9.51 -6.64 -2.99
C ALA A 166 8.23 -7.37 -2.53
N SER A 167 7.63 -6.91 -1.43
CA SER A 167 6.33 -7.42 -0.96
C SER A 167 5.22 -7.19 -1.99
N LEU A 168 5.16 -6.00 -2.62
CA LEU A 168 4.16 -5.66 -3.63
C LEU A 168 4.29 -6.58 -4.85
N ARG A 169 5.51 -6.76 -5.38
CA ARG A 169 5.79 -7.64 -6.53
C ARG A 169 5.37 -9.08 -6.24
N SER A 170 5.79 -9.61 -5.08
CA SER A 170 5.42 -10.95 -4.64
C SER A 170 3.91 -11.13 -4.55
N CYS A 171 3.21 -10.13 -4.00
CA CYS A 171 1.75 -10.19 -3.84
C CYS A 171 1.01 -10.13 -5.18
N TRP A 172 1.47 -9.30 -6.11
CA TRP A 172 0.92 -9.26 -7.47
C TRP A 172 1.12 -10.58 -8.21
N ASN A 173 2.32 -11.18 -8.15
CA ASN A 173 2.58 -12.49 -8.74
C ASN A 173 1.73 -13.61 -8.14
N LYS A 174 1.39 -13.50 -6.86
CA LYS A 174 0.47 -14.45 -6.22
C LYS A 174 -0.96 -14.24 -6.73
N PHE A 175 -1.44 -13.01 -6.70
CA PHE A 175 -2.78 -12.67 -7.14
C PHE A 175 -3.01 -13.01 -8.62
N GLU A 176 -2.01 -12.75 -9.48
CA GLU A 176 -2.01 -13.11 -10.90
C GLU A 176 -2.19 -14.63 -11.11
N LYS A 177 -1.51 -15.46 -10.33
CA LYS A 177 -1.72 -16.93 -10.37
C LYS A 177 -3.11 -17.36 -9.94
N GLU A 178 -3.72 -16.71 -8.95
CA GLU A 178 -5.07 -17.04 -8.50
C GLU A 178 -6.13 -16.66 -9.53
N ILE A 179 -5.98 -15.51 -10.21
CA ILE A 179 -6.92 -15.09 -11.25
C ILE A 179 -6.70 -15.76 -12.62
N ALA A 180 -5.59 -16.49 -12.79
CA ALA A 180 -5.29 -17.28 -13.98
C ALA A 180 -5.84 -18.73 -13.92
N ARG A 181 -6.27 -19.19 -12.73
CA ARG A 181 -6.93 -20.49 -12.53
C ARG A 181 -8.40 -20.44 -12.93
#